data_AF-A0A101NU15-F1
#
_entry.id   AF-A0A101NU15-F1
#
_cell.length_a   1.000
_cell.length_b   1.000
_cell.length_c   1.000
_cell.angle_alpha   90.00
_cell.angle_beta   90.00
_cell.angle_gamma   90.00
#
_symmetry.space_group_name_H-M   'P 1'
#
loop_
_entity.id
_entity.type
_entity.pdbx_description
1 polymer ?
#
loop_
_entity_poly.entity_id
_entity_poly.type
_entity_poly.pdbx_seq_one_letter_code
_entity_poly.pdbx_strand_id
1 'polypeptide(L)'
;MNDDEYQLLVRAASACRMSVAAFLAHAALKAARDLDRTAAEIATEREVLTELFAVRRHLGQIGNNLNQVAKATNAGADVPHTRAVLDAVHRAAKRVEAFTQHYLEHENHAA
;
A
#
# COMPACT_ATOMS: atom_id res chain seq x y z
N MET A 1 -3.49 -18.27 -0.43
CA MET A 1 -3.07 -18.43 0.95
C MET A 1 -1.68 -19.04 0.94
N ASN A 2 -0.70 -18.31 1.45
CA ASN A 2 0.69 -18.74 1.58
C ASN A 2 0.86 -19.65 2.82
N ASP A 3 1.96 -20.38 2.90
CA ASP A 3 2.36 -21.21 4.05
C ASP A 3 2.41 -20.40 5.35
N ASP A 4 2.90 -19.16 5.33
CA ASP A 4 2.94 -18.31 6.53
C ASP A 4 1.53 -17.97 7.06
N GLU A 5 0.61 -17.66 6.14
CA GLU A 5 -0.79 -17.37 6.46
C GLU A 5 -1.49 -18.64 6.99
N TYR A 6 -1.17 -19.81 6.43
CA TYR A 6 -1.64 -21.09 6.95
C TYR A 6 -1.14 -21.36 8.36
N GLN A 7 0.15 -21.15 8.63
CA GLN A 7 0.73 -21.33 9.96
C GLN A 7 0.16 -20.33 10.99
N LEU A 8 -0.17 -19.12 10.56
CA LEU A 8 -0.89 -18.17 11.41
C LEU A 8 -2.28 -18.70 11.79
N LEU A 9 -3.06 -19.19 10.82
CA LEU A 9 -4.39 -19.76 11.07
C LEU A 9 -4.33 -21.03 11.95
N VAL A 10 -3.33 -21.88 11.77
CA VAL A 10 -3.11 -23.06 12.63
C VAL A 10 -2.86 -22.63 14.07
N ARG A 11 -2.00 -21.63 14.30
CA ARG A 11 -1.73 -21.10 15.64
C ARG A 11 -2.97 -20.49 16.29
N ALA A 12 -3.73 -19.70 15.53
CA ALA A 12 -4.96 -19.09 16.02
C ALA A 12 -6.04 -20.12 16.38
N ALA A 13 -6.25 -21.12 15.50
CA ALA A 13 -7.19 -22.21 15.74
C ALA A 13 -6.79 -23.03 16.98
N SER A 14 -5.50 -23.33 17.13
CA SER A 14 -4.95 -24.01 18.32
C SER A 14 -5.20 -23.22 19.60
N ALA A 15 -4.95 -21.91 19.59
CA ALA A 15 -5.23 -21.02 20.73
C ALA A 15 -6.72 -21.01 21.12
N CYS A 16 -7.61 -21.13 20.13
CA CYS A 16 -9.06 -21.25 20.34
C CYS A 16 -9.52 -22.68 20.66
N ARG A 17 -8.62 -23.67 20.68
CA ARG A 17 -8.94 -25.12 20.80
C ARG A 17 -9.93 -25.60 19.75
N MET A 18 -9.77 -25.12 18.52
CA MET A 18 -10.61 -25.46 17.37
C MET A 18 -9.76 -26.12 16.28
N SER A 19 -10.39 -26.94 15.44
CA SER A 19 -9.77 -27.27 14.15
C SER A 19 -9.68 -26.01 13.30
N VAL A 20 -8.72 -25.96 12.36
CA VAL A 20 -8.58 -24.84 11.42
C VAL A 20 -9.89 -24.58 10.67
N ALA A 21 -10.58 -25.64 10.23
CA ALA A 21 -11.88 -25.52 9.55
C ALA A 21 -12.96 -24.92 10.45
N ALA A 22 -13.07 -25.35 11.71
CA ALA A 22 -14.04 -24.81 12.65
C ALA A 22 -13.74 -23.35 13.00
N PHE A 23 -12.46 -23.00 13.17
CA PHE A 23 -12.01 -21.64 13.42
C PHE A 23 -12.37 -20.70 12.26
N LEU A 24 -12.06 -21.11 11.03
CA LEU A 24 -12.40 -20.35 9.82
C LEU A 24 -13.92 -20.16 9.67
N ALA A 25 -14.72 -21.20 9.89
CA ALA A 25 -16.17 -21.11 9.82
C ALA A 25 -16.73 -20.14 10.87
N HIS A 26 -16.19 -20.17 12.09
CA HIS A 26 -16.59 -19.27 13.16
C HIS A 26 -16.20 -17.82 12.86
N ALA A 27 -14.98 -17.58 12.39
CA ALA A 27 -14.50 -16.26 12.00
C ALA A 27 -15.34 -15.69 10.84
N ALA A 28 -15.62 -16.49 9.82
CA ALA A 28 -16.45 -16.10 8.69
C ALA A 28 -17.89 -15.77 9.12
N LEU A 29 -18.49 -16.58 10.01
CA LEU A 29 -19.83 -16.30 10.54
C LEU A 29 -19.86 -15.03 11.40
N LYS A 30 -18.80 -14.77 12.18
CA LYS A 30 -18.66 -13.53 12.94
C LYS A 30 -18.56 -12.31 12.03
N ALA A 31 -17.73 -12.38 10.98
CA ALA A 31 -17.60 -11.32 9.98
C ALA A 31 -18.94 -11.07 9.25
N ALA A 32 -19.65 -12.13 8.87
CA ALA A 32 -20.95 -12.01 8.20
C ALA A 32 -22.04 -11.38 9.08
N ARG A 33 -21.95 -11.49 10.41
CA ARG A 33 -22.87 -10.84 11.36
C ARG A 33 -22.62 -9.34 11.51
N ASP A 34 -21.41 -8.89 11.21
CA ASP A 34 -21.01 -7.48 11.23
C ASP A 34 -20.46 -7.09 9.85
N LEU A 35 -21.35 -7.20 8.86
CA LEU A 35 -21.00 -7.08 7.45
C LEU A 35 -20.57 -5.66 7.09
N ASP A 36 -21.20 -4.65 7.68
CA ASP A 36 -20.87 -3.24 7.42
C ASP A 36 -19.45 -2.91 7.88
N ARG A 37 -19.06 -3.36 9.09
CA ARG A 37 -17.68 -3.21 9.58
C ARG A 37 -16.69 -3.98 8.71
N THR A 38 -17.00 -5.22 8.37
CA THR A 38 -16.13 -6.06 7.53
C THR A 38 -15.93 -5.43 6.14
N ALA A 39 -16.99 -4.88 5.56
CA ALA A 39 -16.94 -4.19 4.27
C ALA A 39 -16.08 -2.92 4.35
N ALA A 40 -16.18 -2.14 5.43
CA ALA A 40 -15.35 -0.97 5.66
C ALA A 40 -13.85 -1.31 5.82
N GLU A 41 -13.54 -2.37 6.56
CA GLU A 41 -12.15 -2.85 6.73
C GLU A 41 -11.56 -3.29 5.37
N ILE A 42 -12.29 -4.08 4.58
CA ILE A 42 -11.86 -4.52 3.24
C ILE A 42 -11.73 -3.33 2.27
N ALA A 43 -12.64 -2.36 2.31
CA ALA A 43 -12.58 -1.17 1.47
C ALA A 43 -11.32 -0.35 1.77
N THR A 44 -11.00 -0.17 3.05
CA THR A 44 -9.80 0.55 3.51
C THR A 44 -8.52 -0.13 3.01
N GLU A 45 -8.42 -1.46 3.10
CA GLU A 45 -7.26 -2.21 2.61
C GLU A 45 -7.08 -2.04 1.08
N ARG A 46 -8.18 -2.06 0.33
CA ARG A 46 -8.14 -1.84 -1.13
C ARG A 46 -7.69 -0.43 -1.48
N GLU A 47 -8.13 0.59 -0.74
CA GLU A 47 -7.71 1.97 -0.93
C GLU A 47 -6.20 2.14 -0.70
N VAL A 48 -5.66 1.52 0.35
CA VAL A 48 -4.21 1.49 0.64
C VAL A 48 -3.43 0.87 -0.53
N LEU A 49 -3.89 -0.26 -1.07
CA LEU A 49 -3.26 -0.91 -2.22
C LEU A 49 -3.33 -0.05 -3.49
N THR A 50 -4.46 0.61 -3.74
CA THR A 50 -4.63 1.52 -4.88
C THR A 50 -3.65 2.69 -4.82
N GLU A 51 -3.51 3.31 -3.66
CA GLU A 51 -2.54 4.41 -3.49
C GLU A 51 -1.10 3.92 -3.61
N LEU A 52 -0.74 2.74 -3.07
CA LEU A 52 0.58 2.14 -3.28
C LEU A 52 0.91 1.92 -4.77
N PHE A 53 -0.07 1.47 -5.57
CA PHE A 53 0.12 1.36 -7.02
C PHE A 53 0.30 2.72 -7.71
N ALA A 54 -0.43 3.75 -7.26
CA ALA A 54 -0.28 5.11 -7.75
C ALA A 54 1.12 5.66 -7.43
N VAL A 55 1.60 5.45 -6.21
CA VAL A 55 2.96 5.80 -5.78
C VAL A 55 4.00 5.12 -6.65
N ARG A 56 3.92 3.81 -6.86
CA ARG A 56 4.84 3.06 -7.71
C ARG A 56 4.90 3.63 -9.13
N ARG A 57 3.74 3.99 -9.70
CA ARG A 57 3.66 4.61 -11.03
C ARG A 57 4.38 5.95 -11.07
N HIS A 58 4.18 6.80 -10.06
CA HIS A 58 4.85 8.10 -10.01
C HIS A 58 6.35 7.98 -9.83
N LEU A 59 6.84 7.05 -9.02
CA LEU A 59 8.27 6.77 -8.89
C LEU A 59 8.88 6.31 -10.23
N GLY A 60 8.17 5.50 -11.01
CA GLY A 60 8.58 5.13 -12.36
C GLY A 60 8.69 6.34 -13.30
N GLN A 61 7.74 7.27 -13.24
CA GLN A 61 7.77 8.51 -14.02
C GLN A 61 8.94 9.42 -13.62
N ILE A 62 9.21 9.52 -12.31
CA ILE A 62 10.36 10.26 -11.77
C ILE A 62 11.68 9.71 -12.32
N GLY A 63 11.88 8.38 -12.22
CA GLY A 63 13.08 7.73 -12.71
C GLY A 63 13.30 7.96 -14.21
N ASN A 64 12.23 7.90 -14.99
CA ASN A 64 12.27 8.19 -16.43
C ASN A 64 12.70 9.64 -16.71
N ASN A 65 12.14 10.60 -15.99
CA ASN A 65 12.47 12.01 -16.21
C ASN A 65 13.92 12.32 -15.78
N LEU A 66 14.39 11.77 -14.64
CA LEU A 66 15.78 11.90 -14.22
C LEU A 66 16.74 11.30 -15.25
N ASN A 67 16.41 10.12 -15.79
CA ASN A 67 17.20 9.47 -16.83
C ASN A 67 17.26 10.31 -18.11
N GLN A 68 16.16 10.98 -18.48
CA GLN A 68 16.13 11.90 -19.62
C GLN A 68 17.03 13.13 -19.39
N VAL A 69 16.96 13.76 -18.21
CA VAL A 69 17.82 14.90 -17.86
C VAL A 69 19.29 14.50 -17.85
N ALA A 70 19.63 13.34 -17.26
CA ALA A 70 20.99 12.83 -17.23
C ALA A 70 21.54 12.60 -18.65
N LYS A 71 20.74 11.99 -19.54
CA LYS A 71 21.12 11.79 -20.95
C LYS A 71 21.32 13.11 -21.69
N ALA A 72 20.41 14.07 -21.52
CA ALA A 72 20.50 15.37 -22.18
C ALA A 72 21.73 16.17 -21.71
N THR A 73 21.97 16.19 -20.40
CA THR A 73 23.13 16.85 -19.79
C THR A 73 24.43 16.21 -20.26
N ASN A 74 24.52 14.88 -20.26
CA ASN A 74 25.69 14.16 -20.74
C ASN A 74 25.96 14.38 -22.25
N ALA A 75 24.94 14.70 -23.02
CA ALA A 75 25.06 15.07 -24.43
C ALA A 75 25.45 16.54 -24.65
N GLY A 76 25.69 17.31 -23.58
CA GLY A 76 26.02 18.74 -23.65
C GLY A 76 24.84 19.63 -24.08
N ALA A 77 23.61 19.10 -24.06
CA ALA A 77 22.43 19.86 -24.41
C ALA A 77 22.07 20.81 -23.26
N ASP A 78 21.61 22.02 -23.61
CA ASP A 78 20.87 22.86 -22.67
C ASP A 78 19.55 22.14 -22.34
N VAL A 79 19.20 22.05 -21.05
CA VAL A 79 18.09 21.21 -20.57
C VAL A 79 16.98 22.09 -20.00
N PRO A 80 16.27 22.85 -20.86
CA PRO A 80 15.04 23.49 -20.46
C PRO A 80 14.06 22.39 -20.02
N HIS A 81 13.18 22.68 -19.05
CA HIS A 81 12.27 21.72 -18.39
C HIS A 81 12.83 20.92 -17.21
N THR A 82 14.11 21.05 -16.84
CA THR A 82 14.66 20.43 -15.62
C THR A 82 13.86 20.84 -14.37
N ARG A 83 13.45 22.12 -14.26
CA ARG A 83 12.58 22.60 -13.18
C ARG A 83 11.21 21.92 -13.17
N ALA A 84 10.57 21.76 -14.33
CA ALA A 84 9.27 21.11 -14.41
C ALA A 84 9.33 19.62 -14.01
N VAL A 85 10.41 18.94 -14.38
CA VAL A 85 10.70 17.57 -13.92
C VAL A 85 10.88 17.54 -12.41
N LEU A 86 11.71 18.41 -11.84
CA LEU A 86 11.94 18.49 -10.39
C LEU A 86 10.63 18.81 -9.64
N ASP A 87 9.78 19.68 -10.16
CA ASP A 87 8.50 20.01 -9.55
C ASP A 87 7.55 18.80 -9.57
N ALA A 88 7.54 18.03 -10.66
CA ALA A 88 6.76 16.79 -10.74
C ALA A 88 7.27 15.74 -9.74
N VAL A 89 8.60 15.62 -9.59
CA VAL A 89 9.24 14.75 -8.59
C VAL A 89 8.86 15.19 -7.18
N HIS A 90 8.93 16.48 -6.89
CA HIS A 90 8.58 17.04 -5.59
C HIS A 90 7.11 16.79 -5.22
N ARG A 91 6.18 16.99 -6.16
CA ARG A 91 4.75 16.69 -5.95
C ARG A 91 4.50 15.22 -5.69
N ALA A 92 5.18 14.34 -6.42
CA ALA A 92 5.07 12.90 -6.20
C ALA A 92 5.59 12.51 -4.81
N ALA A 93 6.76 13.00 -4.41
CA ALA A 93 7.32 12.76 -3.08
C ALA A 93 6.38 13.25 -1.96
N LYS A 94 5.76 14.43 -2.12
CA LYS A 94 4.79 14.97 -1.17
C LYS A 94 3.54 14.10 -1.02
N ARG A 95 3.07 13.48 -2.11
CA ARG A 95 1.95 12.54 -2.04
C ARG A 95 2.30 11.24 -1.32
N VAL A 96 3.51 10.72 -1.51
CA VAL A 96 3.99 9.56 -0.76
C VAL A 96 4.05 9.88 0.73
N GLU A 97 4.64 11.02 1.09
CA GLU A 97 4.76 11.50 2.47
C GLU A 97 3.38 11.62 3.13
N ALA A 98 2.41 12.25 2.46
CA ALA A 98 1.05 12.41 2.98
C ALA A 98 0.33 11.06 3.19
N PHE A 99 0.49 10.12 2.26
CA PHE A 99 -0.11 8.79 2.38
C PHE A 99 0.49 8.00 3.55
N THR A 100 1.82 7.98 3.67
CA THR A 100 2.50 7.29 4.78
C THR A 100 2.10 7.88 6.13
N GLN A 101 1.98 9.21 6.22
CA GLN A 101 1.51 9.90 7.42
C GLN A 101 0.09 9.47 7.81
N HIS A 102 -0.84 9.52 6.86
CA HIS A 102 -2.23 9.11 7.06
C HIS A 102 -2.35 7.63 7.49
N TYR A 103 -1.55 6.75 6.88
CA TYR A 103 -1.55 5.32 7.24
C TYR A 103 -1.05 5.09 8.67
N LEU A 104 0.04 5.75 9.08
CA LEU A 104 0.58 5.65 10.45
C LEU A 104 -0.40 6.21 11.49
N GLU A 105 -1.12 7.28 11.18
CA GLU A 105 -2.17 7.83 12.06
C GLU A 105 -3.33 6.84 12.21
N HIS A 106 -3.74 6.17 11.13
CA HIS A 106 -4.81 5.18 11.17
C HIS A 106 -4.45 3.91 11.94
N GLU A 107 -3.23 3.37 11.80
CA GLU A 107 -2.78 2.21 12.60
C GLU A 107 -2.70 2.53 14.10
N ASN A 108 -2.25 3.73 14.47
CA ASN A 108 -2.14 4.12 15.88
C ASN A 108 -3.50 4.32 16.57
N HIS A 109 -4.57 4.59 15.81
CA HIS A 109 -5.93 4.69 16.35
C HIS A 109 -6.68 3.36 16.42
N ALA A 110 -6.16 2.31 15.78
CA ALA A 110 -6.75 0.97 15.76
C ALA A 110 -6.20 0.01 16.84
N ALA A 111 -5.12 0.39 17.54
CA ALA A 111 -4.47 -0.37 18.62
C ALA A 111 -4.92 0.09 20.01
#